data_AF-A0A2R6CIV5-F1
#
_entry.id   AF-A0A2R6CIV5-F1
#
_cell.length_a   1.000
_cell.length_b   1.000
_cell.length_c   1.000
_cell.angle_alpha   90.00
_cell.angle_beta   90.00
_cell.angle_gamma   90.00
#
_symmetry.space_group_name_H-M   'P 1'
#
loop_
_entity.id
_entity.type
_entity.pdbx_description
1 polymer ?
#
loop_
_entity_poly.entity_id
_entity_poly.type
_entity_poly.pdbx_seq_one_letter_code
_entity_poly.pdbx_strand_id
1 'polypeptide(L)'
;LHEGQLADLAAALSVPVRDRRSVVWEWLAEGGNRVAENRHTALELRVRRRRLLAGDESADRGVADLEDRLDRLDAEIDRLCARARDRVLDRRSTGEYRVVIADATGESRAWAGLTGADADRGESAILRPARPQTETTTVEGYGIAATDTPGTLGGLPEYYERVVPGTVAAVEAADVVVTDDPALETGTAARVTLGSDSETVRSQVAAAIETLSVDVDVELPYTEDGRATSSWLHDIGAVRERAYGDTIELRVALSAAALERLQTRLAGGDGIVRRQDG
;
A
#
# COMPACT_ATOMS: atom_id res chain seq x y z
N LEU A 1 26.19 -1.23 -7.90
CA LEU A 1 27.66 -1.12 -7.70
C LEU A 1 27.91 -0.72 -6.25
N HIS A 2 29.01 -1.16 -5.63
CA HIS A 2 29.36 -0.63 -4.31
C HIS A 2 30.01 0.76 -4.44
N GLU A 3 30.05 1.53 -3.35
CA GLU A 3 30.47 2.94 -3.35
C GLU A 3 31.89 3.14 -3.90
N GLY A 4 32.82 2.25 -3.56
CA GLY A 4 34.17 2.21 -4.14
C GLY A 4 34.19 2.12 -5.67
N GLN A 5 33.49 1.15 -6.26
CA GLN A 5 33.42 1.01 -7.71
C GLN A 5 32.85 2.26 -8.38
N LEU A 6 31.84 2.89 -7.77
CA LEU A 6 31.28 4.15 -8.29
C LEU A 6 32.29 5.30 -8.21
N ALA A 7 33.06 5.39 -7.13
CA ALA A 7 34.12 6.39 -6.99
C ALA A 7 35.23 6.18 -8.04
N ASP A 8 35.68 4.93 -8.20
CA ASP A 8 36.76 4.56 -9.13
C ASP A 8 36.34 4.79 -10.59
N LEU A 9 35.15 4.32 -10.99
CA LEU A 9 34.63 4.49 -12.36
C LEU A 9 34.44 5.96 -12.70
N ALA A 10 33.91 6.76 -11.78
CA ALA A 10 33.70 8.18 -12.02
C ALA A 10 35.00 9.01 -11.97
N ALA A 11 36.08 8.48 -11.40
CA ALA A 11 37.42 9.07 -11.53
C ALA A 11 38.06 8.68 -12.88
N ALA A 12 37.78 7.47 -13.38
CA ALA A 12 38.33 6.96 -14.63
C ALA A 12 37.59 7.47 -15.88
N LEU A 13 36.31 7.83 -15.75
CA LEU A 13 35.45 8.22 -16.87
C LEU A 13 35.11 9.71 -16.81
N SER A 14 35.09 10.37 -17.97
CA SER A 14 34.68 11.78 -18.11
C SER A 14 33.16 11.96 -18.22
N VAL A 15 32.39 10.88 -18.06
CA VAL A 15 30.93 10.86 -18.16
C VAL A 15 30.30 10.47 -16.82
N PRO A 16 29.07 10.95 -16.52
CA PRO A 16 28.37 10.54 -15.31
C PRO A 16 28.13 9.02 -15.29
N VAL A 17 28.51 8.38 -14.18
CA VAL A 17 28.29 6.95 -13.95
C VAL A 17 27.09 6.79 -13.02
N ARG A 18 26.06 6.09 -13.48
CA ARG A 18 24.87 5.76 -12.69
C ARG A 18 24.70 4.24 -12.66
N ASP A 19 24.42 3.68 -11.49
CA ASP A 19 23.97 2.29 -11.39
C ASP A 19 22.45 2.20 -11.45
N ARG A 20 21.93 0.99 -11.70
CA ARG A 20 20.48 0.73 -11.79
C ARG A 20 19.72 1.24 -10.56
N ARG A 21 20.31 1.10 -9.37
CA ARG A 21 19.70 1.51 -8.10
C ARG A 21 19.57 3.04 -8.03
N SER A 22 20.63 3.78 -8.37
CA SER A 22 20.61 5.25 -8.42
C SER A 22 19.53 5.76 -9.36
N VAL A 23 19.40 5.18 -10.56
CA VAL A 23 18.37 5.58 -11.54
C VAL A 23 16.96 5.35 -11.00
N VAL A 24 16.70 4.18 -10.41
CA VAL A 24 15.39 3.87 -9.80
C VAL A 24 15.05 4.82 -8.65
N TRP A 25 16.01 5.14 -7.80
CA TRP A 25 15.79 6.06 -6.69
C TRP A 25 15.54 7.50 -7.16
N GLU A 26 16.23 7.94 -8.22
CA GLU A 26 15.99 9.23 -8.86
C GLU A 26 14.57 9.33 -9.41
N TRP A 27 14.08 8.32 -10.15
CA TRP A 27 12.71 8.30 -10.66
C TRP A 27 11.63 8.34 -9.56
N LEU A 28 11.85 7.62 -8.46
CA LEU A 28 10.96 7.68 -7.30
C LEU A 28 11.03 9.07 -6.61
N ALA A 29 12.22 9.65 -6.49
CA ALA A 29 12.42 10.97 -5.90
C ALA A 29 11.74 12.07 -6.73
N GLU A 30 11.78 11.99 -8.06
CA GLU A 30 11.04 12.87 -8.98
C GLU A 30 9.51 12.76 -8.81
N GLY A 31 9.01 11.65 -8.26
CA GLY A 31 7.62 11.50 -7.82
C GLY A 31 7.37 11.89 -6.36
N GLY A 32 8.35 12.54 -5.75
CA GLY A 32 8.32 13.05 -4.39
C GLY A 32 8.61 12.01 -3.32
N ASN A 33 9.06 10.80 -3.66
CA ASN A 33 9.47 9.84 -2.64
C ASN A 33 10.75 10.31 -1.92
N ARG A 34 10.55 10.99 -0.78
CA ARG A 34 11.62 11.53 0.06
C ARG A 34 12.56 10.47 0.64
N VAL A 35 12.10 9.22 0.80
CA VAL A 35 12.99 8.13 1.23
C VAL A 35 14.01 7.84 0.13
N ALA A 36 13.53 7.74 -1.12
CA ALA A 36 14.40 7.55 -2.28
C ALA A 36 15.36 8.74 -2.48
N GLU A 37 14.85 9.97 -2.36
CA GLU A 37 15.66 11.20 -2.44
C GLU A 37 16.80 11.24 -1.41
N ASN A 38 16.48 10.97 -0.14
CA ASN A 38 17.47 10.98 0.94
C ASN A 38 18.48 9.84 0.78
N ARG A 39 18.06 8.65 0.35
CA ARG A 39 18.98 7.54 0.06
C ARG A 39 19.89 7.82 -1.13
N HIS A 40 19.37 8.44 -2.19
CA HIS A 40 20.16 8.87 -3.33
C HIS A 40 21.22 9.89 -2.90
N THR A 41 20.81 10.92 -2.14
CA THR A 41 21.73 11.92 -1.57
C THR A 41 22.79 11.28 -0.66
N ALA A 42 22.41 10.34 0.21
CA ALA A 42 23.35 9.64 1.08
C ALA A 42 24.40 8.85 0.28
N LEU A 43 24.00 8.20 -0.81
CA LEU A 43 24.92 7.49 -1.70
C LEU A 43 25.94 8.45 -2.34
N GLU A 44 25.48 9.60 -2.86
CA GLU A 44 26.37 10.61 -3.45
C GLU A 44 27.37 11.15 -2.42
N LEU A 45 26.93 11.41 -1.18
CA LEU A 45 27.80 11.86 -0.10
C LEU A 45 28.83 10.80 0.30
N ARG A 46 28.47 9.52 0.34
CA ARG A 46 29.41 8.43 0.63
C ARG A 46 30.47 8.28 -0.47
N VAL A 47 30.08 8.40 -1.74
CA VAL A 47 31.02 8.42 -2.87
C VAL A 47 31.96 9.64 -2.78
N ARG A 48 31.43 10.83 -2.48
CA ARG A 48 32.22 12.05 -2.29
C ARG A 48 33.20 11.92 -1.12
N ARG A 49 32.75 11.41 0.03
CA ARG A 49 33.59 11.15 1.21
C ARG A 49 34.75 10.24 0.84
N ARG A 50 34.50 9.18 0.07
CA ARG A 50 35.56 8.25 -0.37
C ARG A 50 36.60 8.92 -1.28
N ARG A 51 36.17 9.80 -2.18
CA ARG A 51 37.10 10.57 -3.02
C ARG A 51 37.96 11.53 -2.21
N LEU A 52 37.38 12.19 -1.21
CA LEU A 52 38.12 13.08 -0.31
C LEU A 52 39.16 12.31 0.53
N LEU A 53 38.81 11.13 1.04
CA LEU A 53 39.75 10.28 1.78
C LEU A 53 40.88 9.71 0.90
N ALA A 54 40.68 9.64 -0.42
CA ALA A 54 41.70 9.21 -1.37
C ALA A 54 42.60 10.36 -1.87
N GLY A 55 42.22 11.63 -1.63
CA GLY A 55 43.02 12.81 -1.96
C GLY A 55 43.73 13.34 -0.72
N ASP A 56 45.05 13.48 -0.79
CA ASP A 56 45.87 13.93 0.34
C ASP A 56 45.76 15.46 0.52
N GLU A 57 45.71 15.91 1.78
CA GLU A 57 45.65 17.29 2.30
C GLU A 57 44.27 18.01 2.44
N SER A 58 43.94 18.33 3.69
CA SER A 58 42.81 19.18 4.16
C SER A 58 41.40 18.58 4.11
N ALA A 59 41.27 17.26 4.22
CA ALA A 59 39.99 16.55 4.19
C ALA A 59 39.24 16.51 5.56
N ASP A 60 39.92 16.64 6.70
CA ASP A 60 39.34 16.32 8.02
C ASP A 60 38.03 17.06 8.34
N ARG A 61 38.00 18.38 8.16
CA ARG A 61 36.77 19.17 8.40
C ARG A 61 35.68 18.84 7.38
N GLY A 62 36.05 18.66 6.10
CA GLY A 62 35.10 18.31 5.05
C GLY A 62 34.54 16.89 5.18
N VAL A 63 35.31 15.96 5.73
CA VAL A 63 34.86 14.59 6.03
C VAL A 63 33.93 14.60 7.24
N ALA A 64 34.28 15.31 8.32
CA ALA A 64 33.41 15.47 9.48
C ALA A 64 32.05 16.10 9.10
N ASP A 65 32.05 17.16 8.29
CA ASP A 65 30.82 17.79 7.80
C ASP A 65 29.95 16.83 6.96
N LEU A 66 30.58 15.93 6.19
CA LEU A 66 29.87 14.90 5.43
C LEU A 66 29.30 13.79 6.31
N GLU A 67 30.04 13.36 7.33
CA GLU A 67 29.59 12.37 8.32
C GLU A 67 28.39 12.88 9.11
N ASP A 68 28.48 14.10 9.63
CA ASP A 68 27.36 14.77 10.30
C ASP A 68 26.10 14.85 9.42
N ARG A 69 26.29 15.08 8.11
CA ARG A 69 25.18 15.14 7.16
C ARG A 69 24.61 13.75 6.87
N LEU A 70 25.44 12.72 6.81
CA LEU A 70 25.01 11.34 6.63
C LEU A 70 24.19 10.86 7.83
N ASP A 71 24.65 11.14 9.05
CA ASP A 71 23.92 10.77 10.27
C ASP A 71 22.54 11.43 10.33
N ARG A 72 22.45 12.71 9.95
CA ARG A 72 21.16 13.42 9.84
C ARG A 72 20.24 12.79 8.79
N LEU A 73 20.78 12.40 7.64
CA LEU A 73 20.01 11.75 6.58
C LEU A 73 19.51 10.38 7.02
N ASP A 74 20.35 9.57 7.67
CA ASP A 74 19.97 8.24 8.15
C ASP A 74 18.84 8.36 9.20
N ALA A 75 18.96 9.29 10.15
CA ALA A 75 17.88 9.57 11.12
C ALA A 75 16.58 10.09 10.45
N GLU A 76 16.69 10.87 9.38
CA GLU A 76 15.52 11.32 8.62
C GLU A 76 14.88 10.18 7.81
N ILE A 77 15.69 9.33 7.19
CA ILE A 77 15.25 8.13 6.46
C ILE A 77 14.44 7.23 7.39
N ASP A 78 14.94 6.96 8.61
CA ASP A 78 14.25 6.10 9.58
C ASP A 78 12.86 6.66 9.94
N ARG A 79 12.79 7.97 10.22
CA ARG A 79 11.51 8.65 10.50
C ARG A 79 10.55 8.61 9.32
N LEU A 80 11.05 8.83 8.10
CA LEU A 80 10.25 8.78 6.88
C LEU A 80 9.76 7.36 6.59
N CYS A 81 10.59 6.34 6.84
CA CYS A 81 10.22 4.93 6.69
C CYS A 81 9.10 4.55 7.66
N ALA A 82 9.21 4.91 8.94
CA ALA A 82 8.17 4.67 9.93
C ALA A 82 6.85 5.34 9.51
N ARG A 83 6.90 6.64 9.18
CA ARG A 83 5.72 7.40 8.74
C ARG A 83 5.08 6.84 7.48
N ALA A 84 5.87 6.33 6.54
CA ALA A 84 5.35 5.74 5.31
C ALA A 84 4.58 4.44 5.58
N ARG A 85 5.06 3.60 6.51
CA ARG A 85 4.33 2.41 6.97
C ARG A 85 3.06 2.79 7.70
N ASP A 86 3.16 3.70 8.68
CA ASP A 86 2.02 4.14 9.48
C ASP A 86 0.89 4.72 8.63
N ARG A 87 1.21 5.45 7.56
CA ARG A 87 0.20 6.04 6.67
C ARG A 87 -0.67 4.98 5.98
N VAL A 88 -0.05 3.89 5.51
CA VAL A 88 -0.78 2.81 4.82
C VAL A 88 -1.58 1.98 5.82
N LEU A 89 -1.07 1.85 7.04
CA LEU A 89 -1.71 1.09 8.12
C LEU A 89 -2.76 1.89 8.90
N ASP A 90 -2.88 3.21 8.67
CA ASP A 90 -3.82 4.06 9.39
C ASP A 90 -5.27 3.60 9.13
N ARG A 91 -5.92 3.16 10.20
CA ARG A 91 -7.29 2.62 10.17
C ARG A 91 -8.35 3.67 9.81
N ARG A 92 -8.01 4.96 9.86
CA ARG A 92 -8.94 6.02 9.45
C ARG A 92 -9.18 6.08 7.95
N SER A 93 -8.33 5.41 7.16
CA SER A 93 -8.42 5.28 5.70
C SER A 93 -8.73 3.85 5.25
N THR A 94 -9.18 2.96 6.14
CA THR A 94 -9.41 1.55 5.81
C THR A 94 -10.89 1.26 5.61
N GLY A 95 -11.27 0.80 4.42
CA GLY A 95 -12.45 -0.04 4.25
C GLY A 95 -12.28 -1.37 5.00
N GLU A 96 -13.30 -2.21 4.96
CA GLU A 96 -13.28 -3.51 5.65
C GLU A 96 -12.22 -4.46 5.11
N TYR A 97 -11.96 -4.36 3.81
CA TYR A 97 -10.94 -5.12 3.11
C TYR A 97 -9.89 -4.19 2.52
N ARG A 98 -8.61 -4.59 2.65
CA ARG A 98 -7.48 -3.93 2.01
C ARG A 98 -7.14 -4.63 0.70
N VAL A 99 -7.31 -3.90 -0.39
CA VAL A 99 -6.96 -4.35 -1.73
C VAL A 99 -5.73 -3.58 -2.18
N VAL A 100 -4.64 -4.26 -2.54
CA VAL A 100 -3.42 -3.63 -3.03
C VAL A 100 -3.25 -3.92 -4.51
N ILE A 101 -3.00 -2.88 -5.29
CA ILE A 101 -2.66 -2.99 -6.71
C ILE A 101 -1.15 -2.84 -6.80
N ALA A 102 -0.48 -3.93 -7.19
CA ALA A 102 0.97 -4.04 -7.25
C ALA A 102 1.41 -4.57 -8.62
N ASP A 103 1.49 -3.67 -9.59
CA ASP A 103 1.95 -3.93 -10.95
C ASP A 103 3.48 -4.07 -11.00
N ALA A 104 4.02 -4.95 -11.85
CA ALA A 104 5.45 -5.09 -12.07
C ALA A 104 6.17 -3.78 -12.43
N THR A 105 5.50 -2.91 -13.18
CA THR A 105 5.98 -1.65 -13.75
C THR A 105 5.37 -0.41 -13.08
N GLY A 106 4.18 -0.52 -12.50
CA GLY A 106 3.45 0.58 -11.85
C GLY A 106 2.51 1.33 -12.79
N GLU A 107 1.57 0.66 -13.47
CA GLU A 107 0.48 1.34 -14.17
C GLU A 107 -0.77 1.47 -13.28
N SER A 108 -1.18 2.70 -12.96
CA SER A 108 -2.34 3.00 -12.11
C SER A 108 -3.73 2.71 -12.73
N ARG A 109 -3.81 2.03 -13.88
CA ARG A 109 -5.07 1.87 -14.63
C ARG A 109 -6.08 0.99 -13.90
N ALA A 110 -5.63 -0.15 -13.36
CA ALA A 110 -6.53 -1.04 -12.63
C ALA A 110 -7.02 -0.40 -11.33
N TRP A 111 -6.16 0.36 -10.65
CA TRP A 111 -6.56 1.13 -9.47
C TRP A 111 -7.61 2.18 -9.82
N ALA A 112 -7.37 3.01 -10.84
CA ALA A 112 -8.34 4.03 -11.28
C ALA A 112 -9.66 3.41 -11.74
N GLY A 113 -9.61 2.27 -12.44
CA GLY A 113 -10.80 1.52 -12.84
C GLY A 113 -11.59 0.97 -11.66
N LEU A 114 -10.90 0.57 -10.58
CA LEU A 114 -11.53 0.04 -9.37
C LEU A 114 -12.14 1.14 -8.50
N THR A 115 -11.45 2.28 -8.36
CA THR A 115 -11.82 3.35 -7.43
C THR A 115 -12.64 4.47 -8.07
N GLY A 116 -12.54 4.64 -9.40
CA GLY A 116 -13.07 5.81 -10.10
C GLY A 116 -12.29 7.10 -9.82
N ALA A 117 -11.21 7.03 -9.04
CA ALA A 117 -10.36 8.17 -8.78
C ALA A 117 -9.52 8.50 -10.02
N ASP A 118 -9.24 9.79 -10.20
CA ASP A 118 -8.24 10.22 -11.16
C ASP A 118 -6.88 9.73 -10.67
N ALA A 119 -6.34 8.68 -11.29
CA ALA A 119 -4.91 8.39 -11.17
C ALA A 119 -4.16 9.67 -11.51
N ASP A 120 -3.25 10.09 -10.64
CA ASP A 120 -2.41 11.27 -10.84
C ASP A 120 -1.85 11.22 -12.27
N ARG A 121 -2.44 12.04 -13.16
CA ARG A 121 -2.28 11.95 -14.63
C ARG A 121 -0.94 12.53 -15.07
N GLY A 122 0.15 12.06 -14.48
CA GLY A 122 1.45 12.09 -15.15
C GLY A 122 1.46 10.94 -16.15
N GLU A 123 1.74 11.22 -17.41
CA GLU A 123 1.94 10.22 -18.48
C GLU A 123 2.53 8.92 -17.94
N SER A 124 1.95 7.77 -18.31
CA SER A 124 2.39 6.40 -18.01
C SER A 124 3.91 6.32 -17.78
N ALA A 125 4.33 6.50 -16.53
CA ALA A 125 5.73 6.60 -16.17
C ALA A 125 6.01 5.43 -15.23
N ILE A 126 7.03 4.66 -15.59
CA ILE A 126 7.52 3.52 -14.82
C ILE A 126 7.69 3.94 -13.35
N LEU A 127 7.26 3.09 -12.42
CA LEU A 127 7.28 3.30 -10.97
C LEU A 127 6.35 4.41 -10.44
N ARG A 128 5.25 4.71 -11.15
CA ARG A 128 4.18 5.55 -10.62
C ARG A 128 3.05 4.69 -10.01
N PRO A 129 2.37 5.17 -8.95
CA PRO A 129 2.72 6.34 -8.16
C PRO A 129 4.04 6.11 -7.39
N ALA A 130 4.83 7.16 -7.14
CA ALA A 130 6.13 6.98 -6.48
C ALA A 130 6.03 6.68 -4.97
N ARG A 131 4.83 6.78 -4.42
CA ARG A 131 4.45 6.42 -3.05
C ARG A 131 3.05 5.81 -3.08
N PRO A 132 2.72 4.88 -2.17
CA PRO A 132 1.39 4.32 -2.14
C PRO A 132 0.30 5.39 -1.99
N GLN A 133 -0.81 5.20 -2.70
CA GLN A 133 -1.99 6.05 -2.67
C GLN A 133 -3.20 5.18 -2.37
N THR A 134 -4.00 5.54 -1.38
CA THR A 134 -5.16 4.75 -0.94
C THR A 134 -6.42 5.56 -1.15
N GLU A 135 -7.42 4.93 -1.76
CA GLU A 135 -8.77 5.46 -1.90
C GLU A 135 -9.78 4.42 -1.39
N THR A 136 -10.87 4.89 -0.77
CA THR A 136 -11.94 4.00 -0.32
C THR A 136 -13.05 3.95 -1.35
N THR A 137 -13.54 2.75 -1.66
CA THR A 137 -14.63 2.54 -2.62
C THR A 137 -15.46 1.32 -2.22
N THR A 138 -16.48 1.00 -3.02
CA THR A 138 -17.27 -0.23 -2.85
C THR A 138 -17.13 -1.14 -4.07
N VAL A 139 -17.05 -2.44 -3.83
CA VAL A 139 -17.04 -3.50 -4.85
C VAL A 139 -18.11 -4.53 -4.49
N GLU A 140 -19.13 -4.69 -5.31
CA GLU A 140 -20.27 -5.60 -5.04
C GLU A 140 -20.87 -5.46 -3.62
N GLY A 141 -20.93 -4.23 -3.10
CA GLY A 141 -21.42 -3.94 -1.75
C GLY A 141 -20.39 -4.05 -0.62
N TYR A 142 -19.18 -4.54 -0.90
CA TYR A 142 -18.08 -4.56 0.07
C TYR A 142 -17.34 -3.23 0.10
N GLY A 143 -17.25 -2.61 1.28
CA GLY A 143 -16.39 -1.45 1.50
C GLY A 143 -14.91 -1.85 1.49
N ILE A 144 -14.12 -1.28 0.57
CA ILE A 144 -12.70 -1.58 0.42
C ILE A 144 -11.84 -0.32 0.52
N ALA A 145 -10.61 -0.47 1.02
CA ALA A 145 -9.52 0.48 0.82
C ALA A 145 -8.59 -0.07 -0.26
N ALA A 146 -8.62 0.55 -1.44
CA ALA A 146 -7.78 0.19 -2.57
C ALA A 146 -6.50 1.04 -2.56
N THR A 147 -5.35 0.39 -2.45
CA THR A 147 -4.04 1.04 -2.42
C THR A 147 -3.27 0.77 -3.71
N ASP A 148 -3.01 1.82 -4.48
CA ASP A 148 -2.08 1.80 -5.60
C ASP A 148 -0.65 1.89 -5.08
N THR A 149 0.30 1.18 -5.70
CA THR A 149 1.69 1.12 -5.24
C THR A 149 2.68 1.37 -6.37
N PRO A 150 3.88 1.90 -6.05
CA PRO A 150 4.99 1.88 -6.99
C PRO A 150 5.24 0.49 -7.58
N GLY A 151 5.65 0.46 -8.85
CA GLY A 151 5.95 -0.79 -9.55
C GLY A 151 6.94 -1.70 -8.81
N THR A 152 6.67 -3.00 -8.77
CA THR A 152 7.39 -3.94 -7.89
C THR A 152 8.76 -4.38 -8.41
N LEU A 153 9.07 -4.13 -9.68
CA LEU A 153 10.35 -4.46 -10.33
C LEU A 153 10.73 -5.96 -10.30
N GLY A 154 9.76 -6.86 -10.29
CA GLY A 154 10.01 -8.30 -10.26
C GLY A 154 10.33 -8.80 -8.85
N GLY A 155 9.41 -8.60 -7.91
CA GLY A 155 9.47 -9.17 -6.57
C GLY A 155 10.16 -8.31 -5.50
N LEU A 156 10.18 -6.98 -5.68
CA LEU A 156 10.75 -6.02 -4.72
C LEU A 156 12.20 -6.37 -4.30
N PRO A 157 13.21 -6.15 -5.17
CA PRO A 157 14.60 -6.40 -4.79
C PRO A 157 15.00 -5.65 -3.49
N GLU A 158 15.89 -6.22 -2.67
CA GLU A 158 16.26 -5.67 -1.35
C GLU A 158 16.68 -4.17 -1.39
N TYR A 159 17.38 -3.75 -2.44
CA TYR A 159 17.78 -2.34 -2.60
C TYR A 159 16.58 -1.39 -2.83
N TYR A 160 15.49 -1.94 -3.36
CA TYR A 160 14.25 -1.26 -3.72
C TYR A 160 13.27 -1.22 -2.54
N GLU A 161 13.06 -2.33 -1.83
CA GLU A 161 12.21 -2.37 -0.62
C GLU A 161 12.57 -1.28 0.39
N ARG A 162 13.87 -1.03 0.53
CA ARG A 162 14.47 -0.01 1.40
C ARG A 162 14.05 1.44 1.06
N VAL A 163 13.52 1.70 -0.14
CA VAL A 163 13.01 3.01 -0.58
C VAL A 163 11.50 3.06 -0.79
N VAL A 164 10.81 1.92 -0.74
CA VAL A 164 9.34 1.84 -0.81
C VAL A 164 8.74 1.17 0.44
N PRO A 165 9.07 1.62 1.66
CA PRO A 165 8.60 0.97 2.89
C PRO A 165 7.07 0.95 3.02
N GLY A 166 6.37 1.92 2.42
CA GLY A 166 4.92 1.91 2.36
C GLY A 166 4.35 0.82 1.43
N THR A 167 5.01 0.51 0.31
CA THR A 167 4.58 -0.58 -0.59
C THR A 167 4.69 -1.91 0.13
N VAL A 168 5.81 -2.14 0.81
CA VAL A 168 6.03 -3.36 1.61
C VAL A 168 4.93 -3.51 2.65
N ALA A 169 4.67 -2.46 3.44
CA ALA A 169 3.61 -2.48 4.45
C ALA A 169 2.20 -2.64 3.84
N ALA A 170 1.96 -2.11 2.64
CA ALA A 170 0.68 -2.30 1.94
C ALA A 170 0.47 -3.78 1.62
N VAL A 171 1.45 -4.40 0.94
CA VAL A 171 1.37 -5.80 0.51
C VAL A 171 1.26 -6.74 1.71
N GLU A 172 2.04 -6.52 2.77
CA GLU A 172 1.99 -7.33 4.00
C GLU A 172 0.63 -7.25 4.72
N ALA A 173 -0.04 -6.09 4.66
CA ALA A 173 -1.32 -5.86 5.34
C ALA A 173 -2.55 -6.13 4.45
N ALA A 174 -2.35 -6.52 3.20
CA ALA A 174 -3.41 -6.73 2.23
C ALA A 174 -4.24 -7.97 2.54
N ASP A 175 -5.54 -7.88 2.32
CA ASP A 175 -6.42 -9.05 2.26
C ASP A 175 -6.42 -9.63 0.83
N VAL A 176 -6.31 -8.75 -0.17
CA VAL A 176 -6.24 -9.09 -1.59
C VAL A 176 -5.10 -8.31 -2.26
N VAL A 177 -4.25 -8.99 -3.02
CA VAL A 177 -3.22 -8.37 -3.87
C VAL A 177 -3.55 -8.64 -5.34
N VAL A 178 -3.76 -7.56 -6.09
CA VAL A 178 -3.96 -7.55 -7.54
C VAL A 178 -2.61 -7.27 -8.21
N THR A 179 -2.08 -8.23 -8.95
CA THR A 179 -0.70 -8.14 -9.48
C THR A 179 -0.49 -9.03 -10.71
N ASP A 180 0.34 -8.57 -11.65
CA ASP A 180 0.89 -9.36 -12.75
C ASP A 180 2.33 -9.86 -12.47
N ASP A 181 2.95 -9.44 -11.35
CA ASP A 181 4.33 -9.77 -11.02
C ASP A 181 4.43 -11.12 -10.30
N PRO A 182 4.82 -12.21 -10.97
CA PRO A 182 4.87 -13.54 -10.36
C PRO A 182 5.93 -13.67 -9.25
N ALA A 183 6.89 -12.76 -9.19
CA ALA A 183 7.94 -12.76 -8.17
C ALA A 183 7.54 -12.00 -6.90
N LEU A 184 6.42 -11.28 -6.89
CA LEU A 184 5.92 -10.59 -5.71
C LEU A 184 5.36 -11.59 -4.70
N GLU A 185 5.97 -11.64 -3.51
CA GLU A 185 5.47 -12.38 -2.36
C GLU A 185 4.27 -11.66 -1.74
N THR A 186 3.15 -12.36 -1.56
CA THR A 186 1.88 -11.78 -1.06
C THR A 186 1.47 -12.31 0.32
N GLY A 187 2.31 -13.15 0.95
CA GLY A 187 2.00 -13.76 2.24
C GLY A 187 0.69 -14.58 2.21
N THR A 188 -0.26 -14.22 3.08
CA THR A 188 -1.58 -14.88 3.19
C THR A 188 -2.67 -14.20 2.37
N ALA A 189 -2.37 -13.08 1.70
CA ALA A 189 -3.37 -12.35 0.92
C ALA A 189 -3.86 -13.19 -0.27
N ALA A 190 -5.14 -13.07 -0.60
CA ALA A 190 -5.69 -13.65 -1.81
C ALA A 190 -5.06 -12.97 -3.04
N ARG A 191 -4.59 -13.77 -4.00
CA ARG A 191 -3.94 -13.24 -5.20
C ARG A 191 -4.92 -13.16 -6.36
N VAL A 192 -5.03 -11.98 -6.95
CA VAL A 192 -5.81 -11.71 -8.17
C VAL A 192 -4.85 -11.31 -9.28
N THR A 193 -5.05 -11.85 -10.48
CA THR A 193 -4.24 -11.50 -11.63
C THR A 193 -4.61 -10.10 -12.12
N LEU A 194 -3.62 -9.23 -12.29
CA LEU A 194 -3.83 -7.94 -12.93
C LEU A 194 -4.20 -8.15 -14.40
N GLY A 195 -5.38 -7.67 -14.80
CA GLY A 195 -5.88 -7.73 -16.17
C GLY A 195 -5.96 -6.34 -16.80
N SER A 196 -6.05 -6.29 -18.14
CA SER A 196 -6.22 -5.04 -18.89
C SER A 196 -7.64 -4.46 -18.79
N ASP A 197 -8.60 -5.25 -18.32
CA ASP A 197 -10.01 -4.87 -18.18
C ASP A 197 -10.37 -4.70 -16.70
N SER A 198 -10.72 -3.47 -16.33
CA SER A 198 -11.06 -3.09 -14.95
C SER A 198 -12.29 -3.82 -14.43
N GLU A 199 -13.25 -4.18 -15.28
CA GLU A 199 -14.46 -4.89 -14.86
C GLU A 199 -14.14 -6.35 -14.49
N THR A 200 -13.29 -7.00 -15.28
CA THR A 200 -12.75 -8.32 -14.94
C THR A 200 -11.98 -8.29 -13.61
N VAL A 201 -11.11 -7.30 -13.41
CA VAL A 201 -10.37 -7.14 -12.13
C VAL A 201 -11.34 -6.93 -10.98
N ARG A 202 -12.34 -6.05 -11.13
CA ARG A 202 -13.36 -5.76 -10.12
C ARG A 202 -14.13 -7.03 -9.74
N SER A 203 -14.55 -7.83 -10.72
CA SER A 203 -15.23 -9.11 -10.51
C SER A 203 -14.37 -10.13 -9.77
N GLN A 204 -13.07 -10.22 -10.09
CA GLN A 204 -12.15 -11.11 -9.42
C GLN A 204 -11.86 -10.68 -7.98
N VAL A 205 -11.71 -9.37 -7.74
CA VAL A 205 -11.58 -8.81 -6.38
C VAL A 205 -12.83 -9.11 -5.56
N ALA A 206 -14.02 -8.93 -6.12
CA ALA A 206 -15.28 -9.27 -5.45
C ALA A 206 -15.33 -10.76 -5.06
N ALA A 207 -14.99 -11.65 -5.99
CA ALA A 207 -14.95 -13.09 -5.73
C ALA A 207 -13.92 -13.47 -4.65
N ALA A 208 -12.76 -12.82 -4.63
CA ALA A 208 -11.77 -13.04 -3.58
C ALA A 208 -12.30 -12.59 -2.21
N ILE A 209 -12.92 -11.41 -2.14
CA ILE A 209 -13.52 -10.88 -0.89
C ILE A 209 -14.67 -11.77 -0.40
N GLU A 210 -15.49 -12.29 -1.32
CA GLU A 210 -16.56 -13.24 -0.98
C GLU A 210 -16.00 -14.43 -0.19
N THR A 211 -14.88 -15.02 -0.63
CA THR A 211 -14.26 -16.16 0.06
C THR A 211 -13.69 -15.82 1.44
N LEU A 212 -13.42 -14.55 1.70
CA LEU A 212 -12.95 -14.04 2.99
C LEU A 212 -14.11 -13.58 3.91
N SER A 213 -15.32 -13.51 3.37
CA SER A 213 -16.51 -13.02 4.07
C SER A 213 -17.22 -14.15 4.82
N VAL A 214 -17.99 -13.77 5.84
CA VAL A 214 -18.88 -14.66 6.59
C VAL A 214 -20.31 -14.17 6.42
N ASP A 215 -21.19 -15.04 5.95
CA ASP A 215 -22.62 -14.79 5.87
C ASP A 215 -23.24 -14.86 7.27
N VAL A 216 -23.98 -13.81 7.62
CA VAL A 216 -24.71 -13.72 8.89
C VAL A 216 -26.14 -13.25 8.69
N ASP A 217 -27.03 -13.83 9.48
CA ASP A 217 -28.40 -13.34 9.65
C ASP A 217 -28.44 -12.42 10.87
N VAL A 218 -28.94 -11.21 10.68
CA VAL A 218 -29.04 -10.17 11.71
C VAL A 218 -30.49 -9.79 11.89
N GLU A 219 -30.95 -9.83 13.13
CA GLU A 219 -32.29 -9.42 13.54
C GLU A 219 -32.15 -8.24 14.51
N LEU A 220 -32.72 -7.08 14.16
CA LEU A 220 -32.64 -5.86 14.95
C LEU A 220 -34.05 -5.38 15.31
N PRO A 221 -34.27 -4.82 16.50
CA PRO A 221 -35.55 -4.20 16.82
C PRO A 221 -35.78 -2.97 15.92
N TYR A 222 -37.03 -2.65 15.59
CA TYR A 222 -37.36 -1.45 14.79
C TYR A 222 -37.29 -0.16 15.63
N THR A 223 -36.11 0.12 16.19
CA THR A 223 -35.80 1.30 17.02
C THR A 223 -34.88 2.26 16.26
N GLU A 224 -34.50 3.38 16.87
CA GLU A 224 -33.46 4.26 16.33
C GLU A 224 -32.10 3.55 16.26
N ASP A 225 -31.70 2.88 17.34
CA ASP A 225 -30.43 2.11 17.39
C ASP A 225 -30.41 0.94 16.39
N GLY A 226 -31.55 0.27 16.21
CA GLY A 226 -31.69 -0.78 15.19
C GLY A 226 -31.54 -0.24 13.78
N ARG A 227 -32.18 0.89 13.46
CA ARG A 227 -32.02 1.57 12.15
C ARG A 227 -30.60 2.10 11.94
N ALA A 228 -29.98 2.67 12.96
CA ALA A 228 -28.59 3.12 12.90
C ALA A 228 -27.63 1.95 12.65
N THR A 229 -27.86 0.80 13.30
CA THR A 229 -27.05 -0.41 13.10
C THR A 229 -27.28 -1.02 11.72
N SER A 230 -28.52 -1.04 11.22
CA SER A 230 -28.83 -1.45 9.84
C SER A 230 -28.15 -0.55 8.81
N SER A 231 -28.17 0.77 9.01
CA SER A 231 -27.45 1.71 8.14
C SER A 231 -25.95 1.44 8.16
N TRP A 232 -25.36 1.24 9.33
CA TRP A 232 -23.94 0.91 9.45
C TRP A 232 -23.58 -0.38 8.71
N LEU A 233 -24.42 -1.42 8.78
CA LEU A 233 -24.20 -2.68 8.04
C LEU A 233 -24.22 -2.50 6.53
N HIS A 234 -25.00 -1.56 6.00
CA HIS A 234 -24.98 -1.21 4.58
C HIS A 234 -23.68 -0.52 4.15
N ASP A 235 -22.99 0.16 5.07
CA ASP A 235 -21.74 0.85 4.77
C ASP A 235 -20.52 -0.09 4.79
N ILE A 236 -20.60 -1.19 5.55
CA ILE A 236 -19.45 -2.07 5.80
C ILE A 236 -19.61 -3.49 5.23
N GLY A 237 -20.80 -3.88 4.78
CA GLY A 237 -21.08 -5.25 4.36
C GLY A 237 -21.94 -5.34 3.12
N ALA A 238 -21.86 -6.49 2.44
CA ALA A 238 -22.74 -6.77 1.32
C ALA A 238 -24.08 -7.31 1.84
N VAL A 239 -25.11 -6.47 1.85
CA VAL A 239 -26.47 -6.87 2.24
C VAL A 239 -27.13 -7.62 1.09
N ARG A 240 -27.44 -8.90 1.32
CA ARG A 240 -28.03 -9.83 0.34
C ARG A 240 -29.55 -9.77 0.33
N GLU A 241 -30.14 -9.78 1.52
CA GLU A 241 -31.58 -9.79 1.72
C GLU A 241 -31.96 -8.82 2.83
N ARG A 242 -33.16 -8.25 2.73
CA ARG A 242 -33.71 -7.36 3.75
C ARG A 242 -35.22 -7.51 3.85
N ALA A 243 -35.72 -7.57 5.08
CA ALA A 243 -37.15 -7.51 5.37
C ALA A 243 -37.41 -6.53 6.52
N TYR A 244 -38.53 -5.80 6.41
CA TYR A 244 -38.99 -4.86 7.41
C TYR A 244 -40.37 -5.28 7.90
N GLY A 245 -40.50 -5.48 9.22
CA GLY A 245 -41.75 -5.73 9.91
C GLY A 245 -41.71 -5.11 11.29
N ASP A 246 -42.04 -5.90 12.31
CA ASP A 246 -41.85 -5.50 13.71
C ASP A 246 -40.36 -5.47 14.11
N THR A 247 -39.53 -6.18 13.35
CA THR A 247 -38.06 -6.20 13.40
C THR A 247 -37.48 -5.87 12.02
N ILE A 248 -36.19 -5.54 12.00
CA ILE A 248 -35.37 -5.40 10.79
C ILE A 248 -34.56 -6.68 10.65
N GLU A 249 -34.80 -7.44 9.60
CA GLU A 249 -34.09 -8.68 9.30
C GLU A 249 -33.17 -8.45 8.10
N LEU A 250 -31.90 -8.81 8.25
CA LEU A 250 -30.86 -8.60 7.25
C LEU A 250 -30.04 -9.88 7.08
N ARG A 251 -29.80 -10.28 5.84
CA ARG A 251 -28.73 -11.24 5.52
C ARG A 251 -27.55 -10.46 4.97
N VAL A 252 -26.41 -10.52 5.63
CA VAL A 252 -25.24 -9.69 5.32
C VAL A 252 -23.97 -10.53 5.27
N ALA A 253 -23.14 -10.32 4.26
CA ALA A 253 -21.79 -10.86 4.23
C ALA A 253 -20.83 -9.83 4.85
N LEU A 254 -20.08 -10.24 5.88
CA LEU A 254 -19.20 -9.38 6.67
C LEU A 254 -17.78 -9.95 6.76
N SER A 255 -16.79 -9.07 6.93
CA SER A 255 -15.45 -9.48 7.35
C SER A 255 -15.50 -10.06 8.78
N ALA A 256 -14.51 -10.88 9.14
CA ALA A 256 -14.41 -11.40 10.51
C ALA A 256 -14.33 -10.27 11.55
N ALA A 257 -13.58 -9.19 11.26
CA ALA A 257 -13.46 -8.03 12.13
C ALA A 257 -14.75 -7.18 12.20
N ALA A 258 -15.49 -7.06 11.10
CA ALA A 258 -16.82 -6.44 11.09
C ALA A 258 -17.81 -7.22 11.96
N LEU A 259 -17.79 -8.55 11.87
CA LEU A 259 -18.64 -9.42 12.66
C LEU A 259 -18.35 -9.29 14.17
N GLU A 260 -17.08 -9.25 14.57
CA GLU A 260 -16.71 -9.01 15.98
C GLU A 260 -17.22 -7.66 16.49
N ARG A 261 -17.13 -6.61 15.68
CA ARG A 261 -17.68 -5.28 16.02
C ARG A 261 -19.19 -5.29 16.09
N LEU A 262 -19.88 -5.99 15.18
CA LEU A 262 -21.32 -6.17 15.23
C LEU A 262 -21.73 -6.88 16.53
N GLN A 263 -21.08 -7.99 16.86
CA GLN A 263 -21.32 -8.73 18.11
C GLN A 263 -21.11 -7.85 19.34
N THR A 264 -20.03 -7.07 19.37
CA THR A 264 -19.76 -6.13 20.46
C THR A 264 -20.83 -5.05 20.57
N ARG A 265 -21.30 -4.52 19.42
CA ARG A 265 -22.35 -3.50 19.37
C ARG A 265 -23.70 -4.04 19.85
N LEU A 266 -24.01 -5.29 19.52
CA LEU A 266 -25.26 -5.95 19.90
C LEU A 266 -25.26 -6.48 21.33
N ALA A 267 -24.10 -6.69 21.95
CA ALA A 267 -23.99 -7.19 23.33
C ALA A 267 -24.69 -6.29 24.37
N GLY A 268 -25.05 -5.04 24.02
CA GLY A 268 -25.80 -4.12 24.87
C GLY A 268 -27.28 -3.93 24.51
N GLY A 269 -27.84 -4.66 23.54
CA GLY A 269 -29.22 -4.46 23.06
C GLY A 269 -29.96 -5.75 22.68
N ASP A 270 -31.20 -5.61 22.19
CA ASP A 270 -32.10 -6.73 21.85
C ASP A 270 -31.85 -7.34 20.45
N GLY A 271 -30.71 -7.03 19.82
CA GLY A 271 -30.39 -7.54 18.49
C GLY A 271 -29.75 -8.93 18.53
N ILE A 272 -30.04 -9.77 17.53
CA ILE A 272 -29.52 -11.13 17.42
C ILE A 272 -28.68 -11.25 16.15
N VAL A 273 -27.52 -11.91 16.26
CA VAL A 273 -26.70 -12.30 15.10
C VAL A 273 -26.48 -13.80 15.09
N ARG A 274 -26.71 -14.44 13.95
CA ARG A 274 -26.50 -15.88 13.73
C ARG A 274 -25.59 -16.05 12.52
N ARG A 275 -24.52 -16.84 12.65
CA ARG A 275 -23.72 -17.24 11.49
C ARG A 275 -24.51 -18.26 10.68
N GLN A 276 -24.49 -18.12 9.36
CA GLN A 276 -24.86 -19.23 8.49
C GLN A 276 -23.64 -20.14 8.40
N ASP A 277 -23.61 -21.16 9.24
CA ASP A 277 -22.64 -22.24 9.05
C ASP A 277 -23.03 -22.97 7.75
N GLY A 278 -22.09 -22.99 6.80
CA GLY A 278 -22.19 -23.80 5.58
C GLY A 278 -22.08 -25.29 5.85
#